data_AF-A0A535F1A7-F1
#
_entry.id   AF-A0A535F1A7-F1
#
_cell.length_a   1.000
_cell.length_b   1.000
_cell.length_c   1.000
_cell.angle_alpha   90.00
_cell.angle_beta   90.00
_cell.angle_gamma   90.00
#
_symmetry.space_group_name_H-M   'P 1'
#
loop_
_entity.id
_entity.type
_entity.pdbx_description
1 polymer ?
#
loop_
_entity_poly.entity_id
_entity_poly.type
_entity_poly.pdbx_seq_one_letter_code
_entity_poly.pdbx_strand_id
1 'polypeptide(L)'
;MDKQPANIHWLQNNNKKSPQRQQNQLGPGSRPNGQTPQRGPGINRWLLIIVLVMLGIYAYSYLNPANTSNTSNRDELTYSSFYSQINDGNIKTAVFNGQTDITGQFKNPVGQYTQYHVIQLPNGDNQLPQLLLSKGAVVISQPPQDNSFWLNLLIALIPW
;
A
#
# COMPACT_ATOMS: atom_id res chain seq x y z
N MET A 1 -49.02 -55.95 -51.21
CA MET A 1 -49.03 -54.68 -51.95
C MET A 1 -48.85 -53.55 -50.98
N ASP A 2 -47.84 -52.75 -51.27
CA ASP A 2 -47.31 -51.60 -50.55
C ASP A 2 -48.35 -50.51 -50.27
N LYS A 3 -48.24 -49.82 -49.12
CA LYS A 3 -47.75 -48.42 -49.05
C LYS A 3 -47.94 -47.83 -47.65
N GLN A 4 -46.86 -47.19 -47.22
CA GLN A 4 -46.70 -46.35 -46.02
C GLN A 4 -47.41 -44.98 -46.18
N PRO A 5 -47.45 -44.13 -45.12
CA PRO A 5 -48.62 -43.38 -44.66
C PRO A 5 -48.68 -41.92 -45.14
N ALA A 6 -49.80 -41.24 -44.85
CA ALA A 6 -49.95 -39.78 -44.92
C ALA A 6 -50.60 -39.29 -43.61
N ASN A 7 -49.86 -38.49 -42.80
CA ASN A 7 -50.04 -37.03 -42.60
C ASN A 7 -51.44 -36.63 -42.08
N ILE A 8 -51.65 -35.74 -41.10
CA ILE A 8 -50.84 -34.85 -40.27
C ILE A 8 -51.84 -34.15 -39.33
N HIS A 9 -51.44 -33.81 -38.10
CA HIS A 9 -51.97 -32.75 -37.20
C HIS A 9 -53.45 -32.89 -36.77
N TRP A 10 -53.91 -32.54 -35.58
CA TRP A 10 -53.60 -31.53 -34.58
C TRP A 10 -54.43 -31.94 -33.35
N LEU A 11 -53.98 -31.59 -32.13
CA LEU A 11 -54.76 -31.33 -30.91
C LEU A 11 -53.75 -31.37 -29.75
N GLN A 12 -53.17 -30.22 -29.41
CA GLN A 12 -53.56 -29.50 -28.19
C GLN A 12 -53.51 -30.39 -26.95
N ASN A 13 -52.43 -30.29 -26.18
CA ASN A 13 -52.56 -30.55 -24.75
C ASN A 13 -51.82 -29.47 -23.95
N ASN A 14 -52.61 -28.45 -23.60
CA ASN A 14 -52.23 -27.39 -22.69
C ASN A 14 -52.14 -27.95 -21.26
N ASN A 15 -50.91 -28.00 -20.75
CA ASN A 15 -50.50 -27.37 -19.51
C ASN A 15 -51.53 -27.39 -18.34
N LYS A 16 -51.24 -28.14 -17.27
CA LYS A 16 -50.98 -27.64 -15.90
C LYS A 16 -51.34 -28.67 -14.81
N LYS A 17 -50.34 -28.88 -13.93
CA LYS A 17 -50.44 -29.14 -12.47
C LYS A 17 -50.65 -30.57 -11.94
N SER A 18 -49.50 -31.21 -11.68
CA SER A 18 -49.05 -31.86 -10.41
C SER A 18 -49.70 -33.17 -9.92
N PRO A 19 -49.07 -33.92 -8.98
CA PRO A 19 -47.69 -34.40 -8.89
C PRO A 19 -47.64 -35.92 -8.66
N GLN A 20 -46.57 -36.63 -9.08
CA GLN A 20 -46.41 -38.03 -8.68
C GLN A 20 -45.00 -38.36 -8.22
N ARG A 21 -45.00 -39.21 -7.19
CA ARG A 21 -43.94 -39.54 -6.24
C ARG A 21 -42.79 -40.32 -6.89
N GLN A 22 -41.64 -40.15 -6.24
CA GLN A 22 -40.45 -41.02 -6.21
C GLN A 22 -40.71 -42.49 -6.55
N GLN A 23 -39.78 -43.15 -7.24
CA GLN A 23 -38.74 -43.99 -6.60
C GLN A 23 -38.19 -45.07 -7.56
N ASN A 24 -36.86 -45.22 -7.53
CA ASN A 24 -36.06 -46.40 -7.93
C ASN A 24 -36.21 -46.98 -9.34
N GLN A 25 -35.14 -46.84 -10.13
CA GLN A 25 -34.53 -47.98 -10.83
C GLN A 25 -33.08 -47.65 -11.22
N LEU A 26 -32.14 -48.38 -10.61
CA LEU A 26 -30.72 -48.45 -10.96
C LEU A 26 -30.56 -49.46 -12.11
N GLY A 27 -29.93 -49.05 -13.21
CA GLY A 27 -29.54 -49.93 -14.32
C GLY A 27 -28.69 -49.18 -15.37
N PRO A 28 -27.75 -49.85 -16.06
CA PRO A 28 -26.50 -49.23 -16.49
C PRO A 28 -26.46 -48.81 -17.97
N GLY A 29 -25.88 -47.63 -18.22
CA GLY A 29 -25.28 -47.25 -19.50
C GLY A 29 -26.09 -46.30 -20.39
N SER A 30 -25.65 -45.04 -20.48
CA SER A 30 -25.31 -44.28 -21.71
C SER A 30 -25.48 -42.76 -21.52
N ARG A 31 -24.39 -42.02 -21.80
CA ARG A 31 -24.21 -40.56 -21.62
C ARG A 31 -24.92 -39.76 -22.73
N PRO A 32 -25.23 -38.47 -22.49
CA PRO A 32 -24.50 -37.47 -23.29
C PRO A 32 -24.16 -36.18 -22.53
N ASN A 33 -22.93 -35.74 -22.80
CA ASN A 33 -22.45 -34.36 -22.92
C ASN A 33 -23.34 -33.22 -22.35
N GLY A 34 -22.83 -32.56 -21.31
CA GLY A 34 -23.44 -31.36 -20.74
C GLY A 34 -22.52 -30.71 -19.71
N GLN A 35 -21.57 -29.92 -20.22
CA GLN A 35 -20.91 -28.77 -19.60
C GLN A 35 -20.75 -28.81 -18.07
N THR A 36 -19.51 -28.94 -17.61
CA THR A 36 -19.12 -28.48 -16.27
C THR A 36 -19.63 -27.05 -16.09
N PRO A 37 -20.46 -26.73 -15.09
CA PRO A 37 -20.61 -25.36 -14.67
C PRO A 37 -19.28 -24.98 -14.03
N GLN A 38 -18.38 -24.40 -14.83
CA GLN A 38 -17.40 -23.47 -14.29
C GLN A 38 -18.21 -22.33 -13.67
N ARG A 39 -18.55 -22.48 -12.38
CA ARG A 39 -18.92 -21.37 -11.51
C ARG A 39 -17.74 -20.42 -11.53
N GLY A 40 -17.78 -19.47 -12.47
CA GLY A 40 -16.95 -18.29 -12.41
C GLY A 40 -17.14 -17.66 -11.02
N PRO A 41 -16.09 -17.17 -10.36
CA PRO A 41 -16.23 -16.48 -9.09
C PRO A 41 -16.96 -15.16 -9.35
N GLY A 42 -18.29 -15.20 -9.25
CA GLY A 42 -19.12 -14.01 -9.12
C GLY A 42 -18.72 -13.31 -7.83
N ILE A 43 -18.56 -11.98 -7.91
CA ILE A 43 -18.20 -11.07 -6.81
C ILE A 43 -16.77 -11.21 -6.24
N ASN A 44 -16.19 -12.41 -6.22
CA ASN A 44 -14.87 -12.59 -5.61
C ASN A 44 -13.72 -12.12 -6.49
N ARG A 45 -13.88 -12.01 -7.82
CA ARG A 45 -12.78 -11.60 -8.71
C ARG A 45 -12.36 -10.15 -8.50
N TRP A 46 -13.31 -9.23 -8.29
CA TRP A 46 -12.98 -7.83 -8.04
C TRP A 46 -12.34 -7.64 -6.66
N LEU A 47 -12.83 -8.38 -5.66
CA LEU A 47 -12.19 -8.44 -4.35
C LEU A 47 -10.77 -9.01 -4.44
N LEU A 48 -10.55 -10.05 -5.26
CA LEU A 48 -9.23 -10.62 -5.51
C LEU A 48 -8.31 -9.61 -6.19
N ILE A 49 -8.81 -8.83 -7.15
CA ILE A 49 -8.05 -7.73 -7.78
C ILE A 49 -7.66 -6.69 -6.75
N ILE A 50 -8.58 -6.25 -5.89
CA ILE A 50 -8.28 -5.29 -4.82
C ILE A 50 -7.22 -5.84 -3.88
N VAL A 51 -7.37 -7.09 -3.42
CA VAL A 51 -6.39 -7.75 -2.55
C VAL A 51 -5.02 -7.84 -3.24
N LEU A 52 -4.98 -8.16 -4.53
CA LEU A 52 -3.75 -8.29 -5.29
C LEU A 52 -3.08 -6.92 -5.51
N VAL A 53 -3.86 -5.86 -5.72
CA VAL A 53 -3.37 -4.47 -5.76
C VAL A 53 -2.83 -4.04 -4.39
N MET A 54 -3.55 -4.33 -3.31
CA MET A 54 -3.13 -4.01 -1.94
C MET A 54 -1.84 -4.75 -1.57
N LEU A 55 -1.73 -6.03 -1.95
CA LEU A 55 -0.53 -6.84 -1.78
C LEU A 55 0.62 -6.34 -2.65
N GLY A 56 0.33 -5.90 -3.88
CA GLY A 56 1.30 -5.30 -4.79
C GLY A 56 1.87 -3.99 -4.25
N ILE A 57 1.01 -3.12 -3.70
CA ILE A 57 1.41 -1.87 -3.03
C ILE A 57 2.23 -2.18 -1.76
N TYR A 58 1.80 -3.14 -0.95
CA TYR A 58 2.51 -3.57 0.26
C TYR A 58 3.89 -4.18 -0.07
N ALA A 59 3.96 -5.07 -1.05
CA ALA A 59 5.21 -5.66 -1.52
C ALA A 59 6.11 -4.59 -2.14
N TYR A 60 5.55 -3.66 -2.91
CA TYR A 60 6.30 -2.52 -3.45
C TYR A 60 6.82 -1.61 -2.32
N SER A 61 6.04 -1.33 -1.28
CA SER A 61 6.52 -0.53 -0.14
C SER A 61 7.58 -1.25 0.69
N TYR A 62 7.54 -2.58 0.75
CA TYR A 62 8.54 -3.39 1.42
C TYR A 62 9.86 -3.47 0.63
N LEU A 63 9.76 -3.55 -0.70
CA LEU A 63 10.91 -3.64 -1.61
C LEU A 63 11.54 -2.27 -1.94
N ASN A 64 10.79 -1.17 -1.78
CA ASN A 64 11.33 0.18 -1.91
C ASN A 64 11.76 0.74 -0.54
N PRO A 65 13.08 0.87 -0.27
CA PRO A 65 13.59 1.48 0.95
C PRO A 65 13.28 2.99 1.07
N ALA A 66 12.66 3.61 0.05
CA ALA A 66 12.15 4.96 0.11
C ALA A 66 10.89 5.10 1.02
N ASN A 67 10.13 4.01 1.22
CA ASN A 67 8.91 4.01 2.03
C ASN A 67 9.08 3.37 3.40
N THR A 68 10.21 2.68 3.62
CA THR A 68 10.67 2.45 4.98
C THR A 68 11.13 3.81 5.47
N SER A 69 10.25 4.54 6.15
CA SER A 69 10.67 5.53 7.13
C SER A 69 11.58 4.75 8.06
N ASN A 70 12.88 4.76 7.73
CA ASN A 70 13.91 4.23 8.58
C ASN A 70 13.60 4.89 9.91
N THR A 71 13.13 4.11 10.87
CA THR A 71 13.32 4.37 12.29
C THR A 71 14.82 4.32 12.49
N SER A 72 15.49 5.29 11.87
CA SER A 72 16.88 5.57 12.04
C SER A 72 16.95 5.80 13.53
N ASN A 73 17.80 5.03 14.19
CA ASN A 73 18.04 5.20 15.61
C ASN A 73 18.51 6.64 15.80
N ARG A 74 17.54 7.51 16.11
CA ARG A 74 17.67 8.95 16.06
C ARG A 74 17.40 9.44 17.45
N ASP A 75 18.39 10.13 17.98
CA ASP A 75 18.29 10.75 19.29
C ASP A 75 17.50 12.05 19.18
N GLU A 76 16.68 12.35 20.17
CA GLU A 76 15.98 13.63 20.27
C GLU A 76 16.81 14.55 21.19
N LEU A 77 17.53 15.50 20.58
CA LEU A 77 18.37 16.44 21.30
C LEU A 77 17.61 17.73 21.54
N THR A 78 17.65 18.20 22.78
CA THR A 78 17.28 19.58 23.10
C THR A 78 18.28 20.55 22.45
N TYR A 79 17.83 21.77 22.17
CA TYR A 79 18.68 22.82 21.61
C TYR A 79 20.02 23.03 22.36
N SER A 80 20.01 22.99 23.70
CA SER A 80 21.22 23.14 24.51
C SER A 80 22.19 21.97 24.33
N SER A 81 21.68 20.74 24.32
CA SER A 81 22.49 19.54 24.08
C SER A 81 23.09 19.53 22.68
N PHE A 82 22.33 19.99 21.68
CA PHE A 82 22.80 20.16 20.32
C PHE A 82 23.97 21.16 20.25
N TYR A 83 23.86 22.30 20.93
CA TYR A 83 24.94 23.28 21.03
C TYR A 83 26.22 22.71 21.66
N SER A 84 26.08 21.85 22.68
CA SER A 84 27.23 21.13 23.26
C SER A 84 27.91 20.27 22.20
N GLN A 85 27.13 19.46 21.47
CA GLN A 85 27.67 18.56 20.45
C GLN A 85 28.32 19.31 19.27
N ILE A 86 27.84 20.52 18.94
CA ILE A 86 28.49 21.42 17.98
C ILE A 86 29.85 21.88 18.51
N ASN A 87 29.89 22.34 19.77
CA ASN A 87 31.13 22.79 20.39
C ASN A 87 32.18 21.68 20.48
N ASP A 88 31.74 20.45 20.77
CA ASP A 88 32.53 19.23 20.82
C ASP A 88 32.97 18.74 19.43
N GLY A 89 32.44 19.33 18.35
CA GLY A 89 32.80 18.97 16.96
C GLY A 89 32.28 17.59 16.55
N ASN A 90 31.25 17.08 17.22
CA ASN A 90 30.67 15.77 16.95
C ASN A 90 29.52 15.81 15.92
N ILE A 91 29.24 16.98 15.34
CA ILE A 91 28.24 17.12 14.27
C ILE A 91 28.89 16.93 12.91
N LYS A 92 28.40 15.96 12.13
CA LYS A 92 28.88 15.69 10.76
C LYS A 92 28.04 16.44 9.73
N THR A 93 26.72 16.30 9.82
CA THR A 93 25.78 16.88 8.87
C THR A 93 24.60 17.46 9.63
N ALA A 94 24.20 18.68 9.27
CA ALA A 94 23.00 19.34 9.77
C ALA A 94 22.09 19.70 8.59
N VAL A 95 20.91 19.08 8.56
CA VAL A 95 19.86 19.29 7.57
C VAL A 95 18.73 20.09 8.22
N PHE A 96 18.52 21.30 7.70
CA PHE A 96 17.46 22.20 8.12
C PHE A 96 16.21 21.89 7.28
N ASN A 97 15.17 21.38 7.93
CA ASN A 97 13.88 21.08 7.33
C ASN A 97 12.92 22.26 7.59
N GLY A 98 13.03 23.32 6.79
CA GLY A 98 12.34 24.57 7.06
C GLY A 98 12.97 25.38 8.21
N GLN A 99 12.14 26.00 9.06
CA GLN A 99 12.58 26.96 10.10
C GLN A 99 12.62 26.39 11.51
N THR A 100 11.91 25.30 11.78
CA THR A 100 11.67 24.80 13.15
C THR A 100 12.29 23.43 13.41
N ASP A 101 12.85 22.79 12.38
CA ASP A 101 13.28 21.41 12.44
C ASP A 101 14.70 21.26 11.87
N ILE A 102 15.58 20.64 12.67
CA ILE A 102 16.92 20.26 12.25
C ILE A 102 17.07 18.76 12.48
N THR A 103 17.56 18.08 11.47
CA THR A 103 17.96 16.67 11.54
C THR A 103 19.40 16.53 11.11
N GLY A 104 20.09 15.49 11.57
CA GLY A 104 21.49 15.36 11.21
C GLY A 104 22.12 14.05 11.58
N GLN A 105 23.43 13.98 11.34
CA GLN A 105 24.26 12.83 11.67
C GLN A 105 25.40 13.26 12.57
N PHE A 106 25.70 12.41 13.55
CA PHE A 106 26.90 12.57 14.34
C PHE A 106 28.13 12.08 13.57
N LYS A 107 29.29 12.62 13.93
CA LYS A 107 30.59 12.15 13.45
C LYS A 107 30.95 10.84 14.14
N ASN A 108 30.76 10.78 15.45
CA ASN A 108 30.84 9.58 16.28
C ASN A 108 29.46 9.30 16.91
N PRO A 109 28.98 8.05 16.90
CA PRO A 109 27.69 7.73 17.49
C PRO A 109 27.66 8.11 18.98
N VAL A 110 26.57 8.75 19.40
CA VAL A 110 26.31 9.09 20.81
C VAL A 110 25.45 7.97 21.39
N GLY A 111 26.08 7.11 22.18
CA GLY A 111 25.45 5.86 22.63
C GLY A 111 25.15 4.94 21.45
N GLN A 112 23.86 4.70 21.18
CA GLN A 112 23.37 3.86 20.08
C GLN A 112 22.92 4.66 18.85
N TYR A 113 22.93 5.99 18.95
CA TYR A 113 22.35 6.88 17.95
C TYR A 113 23.42 7.42 17.01
N THR A 114 23.22 7.19 15.71
CA THR A 114 24.06 7.77 14.65
C THR A 114 23.47 9.06 14.07
N GLN A 115 22.18 9.28 14.32
CA GLN A 115 21.42 10.42 13.84
C GLN A 115 20.81 11.18 15.01
N TYR A 116 20.45 12.43 14.77
CA TYR A 116 19.72 13.24 15.73
C TYR A 116 18.60 14.06 15.08
N HIS A 117 17.64 14.44 15.92
CA HIS A 117 16.63 15.45 15.68
C HIS A 117 16.73 16.50 16.79
N VAL A 118 16.76 17.77 16.41
CA VAL A 118 16.77 18.84 17.41
C VAL A 118 15.33 19.23 17.70
N ILE A 119 14.90 18.98 18.93
CA ILE A 119 13.60 19.43 19.42
C ILE A 119 13.70 20.87 19.91
N GLN A 120 12.67 21.67 19.61
CA GLN A 120 12.49 23.04 20.10
C GLN A 120 13.62 23.99 19.67
N LEU A 121 13.67 24.30 18.38
CA LEU A 121 14.48 25.43 17.90
C LEU A 121 13.87 26.76 18.37
N PRO A 122 14.66 27.63 19.03
CA PRO A 122 14.29 29.03 19.18
C PRO A 122 14.13 29.65 17.80
N ASN A 123 13.09 30.48 17.61
CA ASN A 123 12.86 31.16 16.34
C ASN A 123 14.07 32.02 15.96
N GLY A 124 14.74 31.68 14.86
CA GLY A 124 15.63 32.59 14.13
C GLY A 124 17.07 32.71 14.65
N ASP A 125 17.75 31.59 14.94
CA ASP A 125 19.20 31.62 15.13
C ASP A 125 19.95 31.62 13.78
N ASN A 126 20.31 32.82 13.33
CA ASN A 126 21.07 33.04 12.09
C ASN A 126 22.57 32.70 12.22
N GLN A 127 23.08 32.52 13.45
CA GLN A 127 24.49 32.22 13.69
C GLN A 127 24.77 30.71 13.69
N LEU A 128 23.76 29.90 13.98
CA LEU A 128 23.88 28.45 14.04
C LEU A 128 24.44 27.80 12.75
N PRO A 129 24.00 28.16 11.53
CA PRO A 129 24.60 27.63 10.31
C PRO A 129 26.09 27.98 10.17
N GLN A 130 26.48 29.20 10.56
CA GLN A 130 27.88 29.65 10.51
C GLN A 130 28.73 28.92 11.54
N LEU A 131 28.19 28.69 12.75
CA LEU A 131 28.87 27.94 13.80
C LEU A 131 29.12 26.49 13.37
N LEU A 132 28.11 25.84 12.77
CA LEU A 132 28.22 24.49 12.22
C LEU A 132 29.30 24.39 11.15
N LEU A 133 29.30 25.32 10.19
CA LEU A 133 30.34 25.42 9.15
C LEU A 133 31.73 25.65 9.75
N SER A 134 31.84 26.52 10.76
CA SER A 134 33.12 26.81 11.44
C SER A 134 33.73 25.59 12.15
N LYS A 135 32.88 24.66 12.59
CA LYS A 135 33.27 23.39 13.24
C LYS A 135 33.46 22.24 12.25
N GLY A 136 33.27 22.49 10.95
CA GLY A 136 33.45 21.52 9.87
C GLY A 136 32.23 20.63 9.60
N ALA A 137 31.06 20.99 10.09
CA ALA A 137 29.81 20.31 9.77
C ALA A 137 29.28 20.74 8.39
N VAL A 138 28.70 19.80 7.65
CA VAL A 138 28.04 20.08 6.38
C VAL A 138 26.60 20.55 6.65
N VAL A 139 26.27 21.76 6.20
CA VAL A 139 24.94 22.34 6.35
C VAL A 139 24.15 22.17 5.04
N ILE A 140 22.95 21.61 5.15
CA ILE A 140 22.03 21.39 4.03
C ILE A 140 20.68 22.00 4.40
N SER A 141 20.05 22.72 3.49
CA SER A 141 18.70 23.25 3.69
C SER A 141 17.74 22.57 2.73
N GLN A 142 16.67 21.98 3.25
CA GLN A 142 15.63 21.34 2.47
C GLN A 142 14.27 21.97 2.80
N PRO A 143 13.40 22.16 1.80
CA PRO A 143 12.02 22.55 2.07
C PRO A 143 11.34 21.45 2.91
N PRO A 144 10.36 21.79 3.77
CA PRO A 144 9.56 20.81 4.47
C PRO A 144 9.00 19.78 3.49
N GLN A 145 8.97 18.49 3.87
CA GLN A 145 8.45 17.45 2.99
C GLN A 145 7.00 17.75 2.61
N ASP A 146 6.75 17.91 1.31
CA ASP A 146 5.41 18.06 0.78
C ASP A 146 4.65 16.74 0.95
N ASN A 147 3.46 16.81 1.55
CA ASN A 147 2.56 15.67 1.79
C ASN A 147 1.91 15.13 0.50
N SER A 148 2.51 15.36 -0.68
CA SER A 148 1.99 15.01 -2.00
C SER A 148 1.62 13.53 -2.13
N PHE A 149 2.24 12.64 -1.35
CA PHE A 149 1.86 11.24 -1.27
C PHE A 149 0.38 11.04 -0.88
N TRP A 150 -0.08 11.69 0.20
CA TRP A 150 -1.47 11.58 0.66
C TRP A 150 -2.45 12.25 -0.30
N LEU A 151 -2.03 13.35 -0.91
CA LEU A 151 -2.80 14.08 -1.91
C LEU A 151 -3.01 13.23 -3.18
N ASN A 152 -1.97 12.50 -3.62
CA ASN A 152 -2.07 11.58 -4.75
C ASN A 152 -2.96 10.37 -4.44
N LEU A 153 -2.97 9.88 -3.21
CA LEU A 153 -3.89 8.81 -2.79
C LEU A 153 -5.35 9.29 -2.79
N LEU A 154 -5.59 10.51 -2.33
CA LEU A 154 -6.93 11.11 -2.31
C LEU A 154 -7.45 11.38 -3.73
N ILE A 155 -6.59 11.88 -4.62
CA ILE A 155 -6.91 12.08 -6.05
C ILE A 155 -7.20 10.74 -6.74
N ALA A 156 -6.47 9.67 -6.41
CA ALA A 156 -6.69 8.34 -6.96
C ALA A 156 -8.02 7.68 -6.50
N LEU A 157 -8.63 8.17 -5.41
CA LEU A 157 -9.93 7.70 -4.91
C LEU A 157 -11.13 8.47 -5.50
N ILE A 158 -10.90 9.55 -6.25
CA ILE A 158 -11.97 10.27 -6.94
C ILE A 158 -12.32 9.45 -8.20
N PRO A 159 -13.56 8.91 -8.33
CA PRO A 159 -13.99 8.36 -9.59
C PRO A 159 -14.09 9.52 -10.59
N TRP A 160 -13.42 9.37 -11.73
CA TRP A 160 -13.46 10.34 -12.82
C TRP A 160 -14.89 10.61 -13.32
#